data_AF-A0A843EKN0-F1
#
_entry.id   AF-A0A843EKN0-F1
#
_cell.length_a   1.000
_cell.length_b   1.000
_cell.length_c   1.000
_cell.angle_alpha   90.00
_cell.angle_beta   90.00
_cell.angle_gamma   90.00
#
_symmetry.space_group_name_H-M   'P 1'
#
loop_
_entity.id
_entity.type
_entity.pdbx_description
1 polymer ?
#
loop_
_entity_poly.entity_id
_entity_poly.type
_entity_poly.pdbx_seq_one_letter_code
_entity_poly.pdbx_strand_id
1 'polypeptide(L)'
;MTAEILIKFARKGIILSPEAYDLIKNSKNPINLSSEIIVKLKSGNYAKDMVPVDVNTIMKMEGLNLEMKSPVKEKKPKVEEKGIEVEKPQTTPEKGIELQEPKVEEKPKDEIKPKVNPGYASEHVVKIEDAEVSKEVEVKYKRNLTESKVNFDKFKVLKDTSNKSYTSGEIGNLIEYFQNRYKKLSGILEKRPELRTWQKINEITENQTDLNLIVMITDIRSTKNGHYLIEVEDDTGSMPILVSKDNDELIRAARNLMRDEVIGVIAQKRAGQSENQLAICQNLIDPDVPRKDRKEVDFGTVFTSDIHIGSSTFLEDAFVRFTKWLNGDYGSEEQREMANNVKYMIIGGDIVDGIGVYPNQDKELAIKDITAQYDEAARLVGDIRSDIKIIITPGNHDASRVAEPQPAVPEKYAKSLYKLNNVEFLSNPSTVSLDGLEVLIYHGR
;
A
#
# COMPACT_ATOMS: atom_id res chain seq x y z
N MET A 1 -22.05 -1.62 15.69
CA MET A 1 -21.69 -1.98 17.08
C MET A 1 -20.19 -2.28 17.25
N THR A 2 -19.58 -3.04 16.33
CA THR A 2 -18.13 -3.40 16.33
C THR A 2 -17.19 -2.19 16.33
N ALA A 3 -17.43 -1.21 15.46
CA ALA A 3 -16.60 0.01 15.37
C ALA A 3 -16.74 0.94 16.60
N GLU A 4 -17.93 1.02 17.20
CA GLU A 4 -18.22 1.94 18.31
C GLU A 4 -17.41 1.61 19.56
N ILE A 5 -17.17 0.32 19.82
CA ILE A 5 -16.35 -0.15 20.94
C ILE A 5 -14.90 0.31 20.75
N LEU A 6 -14.30 0.06 19.59
CA LEU A 6 -12.93 0.46 19.27
C LEU A 6 -12.73 1.97 19.38
N ILE A 7 -13.66 2.75 18.80
CA ILE A 7 -13.63 4.22 18.88
C ILE A 7 -13.72 4.70 20.33
N LYS A 8 -14.55 4.06 21.15
CA LYS A 8 -14.74 4.42 22.56
C LYS A 8 -13.47 4.24 23.39
N PHE A 9 -12.72 3.16 23.18
CA PHE A 9 -11.43 2.92 23.82
C PHE A 9 -10.33 3.86 23.28
N ALA A 10 -10.23 4.02 21.96
CA ALA A 10 -9.22 4.87 21.36
C ALA A 10 -9.35 6.35 21.73
N ARG A 11 -10.59 6.89 21.83
CA ARG A 11 -10.85 8.25 22.35
C ARG A 11 -10.35 8.49 23.77
N LYS A 12 -10.06 7.41 24.49
CA LYS A 12 -9.55 7.44 25.86
C LYS A 12 -8.08 7.04 25.93
N GLY A 13 -7.41 6.88 24.78
CA GLY A 13 -6.00 6.49 24.68
C GLY A 13 -5.77 5.02 25.01
N ILE A 14 -6.74 4.14 24.79
CA ILE A 14 -6.64 2.71 25.12
C ILE A 14 -6.64 1.90 23.83
N ILE A 15 -5.68 0.99 23.67
CA ILE A 15 -5.56 0.07 22.54
C ILE A 15 -5.87 -1.35 23.03
N LEU A 16 -6.83 -2.01 22.40
CA LEU A 16 -7.18 -3.40 22.71
C LEU A 16 -6.36 -4.37 21.86
N SER A 17 -5.94 -5.50 22.43
CA SER A 17 -5.53 -6.66 21.63
C SER A 17 -6.73 -7.25 20.88
N PRO A 18 -6.53 -7.97 19.76
CA PRO A 18 -7.62 -8.63 19.02
C PRO A 18 -8.49 -9.52 19.92
N GLU A 19 -7.86 -10.31 20.80
CA GLU A 19 -8.54 -11.24 21.69
C GLU A 19 -9.33 -10.51 22.79
N ALA A 20 -8.79 -9.39 23.29
CA ALA A 20 -9.48 -8.53 24.23
C ALA A 20 -10.71 -7.86 23.59
N TYR A 21 -10.59 -7.45 22.33
CA TYR A 21 -11.70 -6.94 21.56
C TYR A 21 -12.79 -7.99 21.35
N ASP A 22 -12.42 -9.21 20.95
CA ASP A 22 -13.38 -10.30 20.74
C ASP A 22 -14.11 -10.69 22.04
N LEU A 23 -13.40 -10.72 23.16
CA LEU A 23 -13.98 -10.93 24.48
C LEU A 23 -15.09 -9.89 24.78
N ILE A 24 -14.80 -8.61 24.54
CA ILE A 24 -15.76 -7.53 24.79
C ILE A 24 -16.94 -7.61 23.82
N LYS A 25 -16.66 -7.81 22.53
CA LYS A 25 -17.66 -7.94 21.45
C LYS A 25 -18.66 -9.06 21.69
N ASN A 26 -18.21 -10.17 22.29
CA ASN A 26 -19.02 -11.37 22.54
C ASN A 26 -19.74 -11.37 23.91
N SER A 27 -19.53 -10.35 24.75
CA SER A 27 -20.30 -10.17 25.97
C SER A 27 -21.78 -9.87 25.69
N LYS A 28 -22.65 -10.10 26.68
CA LYS A 28 -24.09 -9.81 26.59
C LYS A 28 -24.37 -8.32 26.41
N ASN A 29 -23.55 -7.44 26.98
CA ASN A 29 -23.69 -5.99 26.84
C ASN A 29 -22.33 -5.32 26.57
N PRO A 30 -21.83 -5.40 25.32
CA PRO A 30 -20.49 -4.92 24.97
C PRO A 30 -20.27 -3.43 25.24
N ILE A 31 -21.30 -2.59 25.04
CA ILE A 31 -21.20 -1.15 25.26
C ILE A 31 -21.01 -0.83 26.74
N ASN A 32 -21.77 -1.49 27.63
CA ASN A 32 -21.64 -1.27 29.07
C ASN A 32 -20.31 -1.81 29.61
N LEU A 33 -19.94 -3.04 29.23
CA LEU A 33 -18.65 -3.63 29.59
C LEU A 33 -17.48 -2.73 29.17
N SER A 34 -17.56 -2.15 27.97
CA SER A 34 -16.57 -1.16 27.50
C SER A 34 -16.51 0.08 28.40
N SER A 35 -17.64 0.60 28.89
CA SER A 35 -17.65 1.73 29.84
C SER A 35 -16.95 1.35 31.15
N GLU A 36 -17.28 0.19 31.71
CA GLU A 36 -16.75 -0.28 33.00
C GLU A 36 -15.23 -0.45 32.95
N ILE A 37 -14.71 -1.08 31.89
CA ILE A 37 -13.27 -1.26 31.67
C ILE A 37 -12.57 0.10 31.57
N ILE A 38 -13.11 1.04 30.79
CA ILE A 38 -12.54 2.40 30.63
C ILE A 38 -12.51 3.14 31.98
N VAL A 39 -13.57 3.08 32.77
CA VAL A 39 -13.63 3.73 34.08
C VAL A 39 -12.58 3.16 35.02
N LYS A 40 -12.45 1.82 35.08
CA LYS A 40 -11.45 1.17 35.93
C LYS A 40 -10.02 1.51 35.52
N LEU A 41 -9.73 1.49 34.21
CA LEU A 41 -8.42 1.90 33.68
C LEU A 41 -8.09 3.37 33.95
N LYS A 42 -9.08 4.27 33.96
CA LYS A 42 -8.83 5.68 34.30
C LYS A 42 -8.75 5.96 35.81
N SER A 43 -9.31 5.06 36.63
CA SER A 43 -9.22 5.15 38.09
C SER A 43 -7.90 4.60 38.65
N GLY A 44 -7.18 3.77 37.87
CA GLY A 44 -5.80 3.39 38.17
C GLY A 44 -4.82 4.47 37.69
N ASN A 45 -3.65 4.58 38.33
CA ASN A 45 -2.54 5.47 37.94
C ASN A 45 -1.87 5.02 36.63
N TYR A 46 -2.61 4.96 35.53
CA TYR A 46 -2.04 4.71 34.21
C TYR A 46 -1.54 6.04 33.63
N ALA A 47 -0.29 6.05 33.16
CA ALA A 47 0.35 7.21 32.57
C ALA A 47 -0.49 7.77 31.40
N LYS A 48 -0.34 9.06 31.09
CA LYS A 48 -1.13 9.79 30.08
C LYS A 48 -0.95 9.30 28.63
N ASP A 49 -0.09 8.31 28.41
CA ASP A 49 0.24 7.76 27.10
C ASP A 49 -0.56 6.47 26.83
N MET A 50 -0.65 6.07 25.55
CA MET A 50 -1.52 4.98 25.10
C MET A 50 -1.40 3.71 25.98
N VAL A 51 -2.53 3.21 26.49
CA VAL A 51 -2.60 2.04 27.37
C VAL A 51 -2.97 0.80 26.55
N PRO A 52 -2.05 -0.17 26.34
CA PRO A 52 -2.40 -1.45 25.74
C PRO A 52 -3.18 -2.31 26.74
N VAL A 53 -4.22 -2.99 26.27
CA VAL A 53 -5.10 -3.84 27.08
C VAL A 53 -5.27 -5.19 26.37
N ASP A 54 -4.74 -6.23 26.99
CA ASP A 54 -4.92 -7.63 26.59
C ASP A 54 -6.00 -8.32 27.45
N VAL A 55 -6.31 -9.58 27.14
CA VAL A 55 -7.30 -10.38 27.88
C VAL A 55 -6.90 -10.51 29.35
N ASN A 56 -5.61 -10.68 29.66
CA ASN A 56 -5.12 -10.82 31.03
C ASN A 56 -5.38 -9.56 31.85
N THR A 57 -5.22 -8.39 31.24
CA THR A 57 -5.49 -7.09 31.87
C THR A 57 -6.96 -6.97 32.23
N ILE A 58 -7.86 -7.39 31.33
CA ILE A 58 -9.30 -7.41 31.60
C ILE A 58 -9.64 -8.40 32.72
N MET A 59 -9.09 -9.62 32.67
CA MET A 59 -9.37 -10.66 33.67
C MET A 59 -8.88 -10.31 35.09
N LYS A 60 -7.84 -9.48 35.21
CA LYS A 60 -7.35 -8.98 36.50
C LYS A 60 -8.20 -7.86 37.10
N MET A 61 -9.14 -7.28 36.36
CA MET A 61 -10.01 -6.23 36.88
C MET A 61 -11.14 -6.85 37.71
N GLU A 62 -11.08 -6.66 39.02
CA GLU A 62 -12.13 -7.12 39.93
C GLU A 62 -13.46 -6.43 39.64
N GLY A 63 -14.57 -7.17 39.66
CA GLY A 63 -15.93 -6.63 39.57
C GLY A 63 -16.40 -6.22 38.17
N LEU A 64 -15.78 -6.73 37.09
CA LEU A 64 -16.36 -6.64 35.74
C LEU A 64 -17.43 -7.71 35.54
N ASN A 65 -18.59 -7.34 34.98
CA ASN A 65 -19.60 -8.33 34.62
C ASN A 65 -19.32 -8.94 33.23
N LEU A 66 -18.51 -10.00 33.20
CA LEU A 66 -18.17 -10.76 31.99
C LEU A 66 -19.22 -11.82 31.65
N GLU A 67 -20.50 -11.42 31.62
CA GLU A 67 -21.55 -12.30 31.12
C GLU A 67 -21.41 -12.47 29.60
N MET A 68 -21.04 -13.67 29.17
CA MET A 68 -20.99 -14.03 27.76
C MET A 68 -22.39 -14.33 27.23
N LYS A 69 -22.62 -14.09 25.93
CA LYS A 69 -23.81 -14.63 25.24
C LYS A 69 -23.81 -16.16 25.43
N SER A 70 -24.97 -16.71 25.82
CA SER A 70 -25.04 -18.13 26.19
C SER A 70 -24.70 -19.04 25.00
N PRO A 71 -23.84 -20.06 25.17
CA PRO A 71 -23.69 -21.13 24.19
C PRO A 71 -24.95 -21.99 24.19
N VAL A 72 -25.38 -22.45 23.02
CA VAL A 72 -26.44 -23.45 22.88
C VAL A 72 -25.99 -24.75 23.58
N LYS A 73 -26.79 -25.29 24.51
CA LYS A 73 -26.40 -26.39 25.41
C LYS A 73 -26.12 -27.72 24.68
N GLU A 74 -24.85 -28.16 24.68
CA GLU A 74 -24.47 -29.55 24.40
C GLU A 74 -24.70 -30.47 25.62
N LYS A 75 -25.32 -31.63 25.40
CA LYS A 75 -25.30 -32.77 26.35
C LYS A 75 -24.13 -33.69 26.00
N LYS A 76 -23.17 -33.86 26.92
CA LYS A 76 -22.11 -34.88 26.81
C LYS A 76 -22.61 -36.26 27.27
N PRO A 77 -22.31 -37.38 26.58
CA PRO A 77 -22.41 -38.72 27.14
C PRO A 77 -21.15 -39.10 27.94
N LYS A 78 -21.34 -39.93 28.98
CA LYS A 78 -20.28 -40.58 29.77
C LYS A 78 -19.68 -41.76 29.01
N VAL A 79 -18.36 -41.95 29.09
CA VAL A 79 -17.69 -43.20 28.69
C VAL A 79 -16.87 -43.71 29.88
N GLU A 80 -17.02 -45.01 30.14
CA GLU A 80 -16.40 -45.78 31.22
C GLU A 80 -14.91 -46.03 30.98
N GLU A 81 -14.10 -45.91 32.03
CA GLU A 81 -12.68 -46.28 32.03
C GLU A 81 -12.53 -47.81 32.16
N LYS A 82 -11.81 -48.42 31.21
CA LYS A 82 -11.14 -49.72 31.40
C LYS A 82 -9.66 -49.53 31.15
N GLY A 83 -8.86 -49.77 32.19
CA GLY A 83 -7.41 -49.72 32.14
C GLY A 83 -6.79 -50.91 31.43
N ILE A 84 -5.68 -50.66 30.72
CA ILE A 84 -4.63 -51.64 30.44
C ILE A 84 -3.30 -50.90 30.62
N GLU A 85 -2.40 -51.53 31.36
CA GLU A 85 -1.09 -51.06 31.79
C GLU A 85 0.03 -51.61 30.88
N VAL A 86 1.26 -51.07 31.04
CA VAL A 86 2.57 -51.56 30.56
C VAL A 86 2.91 -51.13 29.11
N GLU A 87 4.07 -50.54 28.74
CA GLU A 87 5.46 -50.59 29.23
C GLU A 87 6.26 -49.34 28.76
N LYS A 88 7.30 -48.94 29.51
CA LYS A 88 8.31 -47.94 29.06
C LYS A 88 9.51 -48.62 28.41
N PRO A 89 9.99 -48.14 27.24
CA PRO A 89 11.39 -48.33 26.87
C PRO A 89 12.13 -47.00 26.70
N GLN A 90 13.15 -46.86 27.55
CA GLN A 90 14.54 -46.47 27.29
C GLN A 90 14.86 -45.39 26.23
N THR A 91 15.48 -44.34 26.76
CA THR A 91 16.23 -43.28 26.09
C THR A 91 17.51 -43.79 25.43
N THR A 92 17.69 -43.48 24.15
CA THR A 92 18.99 -43.35 23.48
C THR A 92 19.13 -41.92 22.93
N PRO A 93 20.31 -41.28 23.05
CA PRO A 93 20.48 -39.87 22.72
C PRO A 93 20.76 -39.71 21.22
N GLU A 94 19.82 -39.13 20.48
CA GLU A 94 20.09 -38.66 19.11
C GLU A 94 20.55 -37.20 19.12
N LYS A 95 21.79 -37.06 18.65
CA LYS A 95 22.59 -35.89 18.28
C LYS A 95 21.78 -34.61 18.02
N GLY A 96 22.09 -33.58 18.80
CA GLY A 96 21.79 -32.19 18.46
C GLY A 96 22.46 -31.82 17.14
N ILE A 97 21.65 -31.39 16.18
CA ILE A 97 22.12 -30.68 15.01
C ILE A 97 22.24 -29.22 15.46
N GLU A 98 23.47 -28.79 15.77
CA GLU A 98 23.82 -27.38 15.80
C GLU A 98 23.58 -26.79 14.41
N LEU A 99 22.58 -25.92 14.29
CA LEU A 99 22.51 -24.96 13.20
C LEU A 99 23.68 -24.01 13.36
N GLN A 100 24.74 -24.23 12.59
CA GLN A 100 25.82 -23.26 12.45
C GLN A 100 25.24 -21.98 11.83
N GLU A 101 25.30 -20.89 12.58
CA GLU A 101 25.16 -19.55 12.01
C GLU A 101 26.20 -19.40 10.89
N PRO A 102 25.81 -18.91 9.69
CA PRO A 102 26.79 -18.67 8.64
C PRO A 102 27.79 -17.61 9.12
N LYS A 103 29.06 -18.00 9.23
CA LYS A 103 30.18 -17.08 9.38
C LYS A 103 30.16 -16.11 8.21
N VAL A 104 29.83 -14.86 8.50
CA VAL A 104 30.09 -13.73 7.60
C VAL A 104 31.61 -13.54 7.59
N GLU A 105 32.27 -14.00 6.53
CA GLU A 105 33.63 -13.53 6.23
C GLU A 105 33.52 -12.03 5.92
N GLU A 106 34.05 -11.20 6.83
CA GLU A 106 34.32 -9.80 6.55
C GLU A 106 35.32 -9.71 5.40
N LYS A 107 34.82 -9.47 4.18
CA LYS A 107 35.66 -9.00 3.10
C LYS A 107 36.24 -7.63 3.46
N PRO A 108 37.49 -7.34 3.10
CA PRO A 108 38.09 -6.03 3.36
C PRO A 108 37.20 -4.94 2.77
N LYS A 109 37.00 -3.86 3.55
CA LYS A 109 36.39 -2.62 3.08
C LYS A 109 37.30 -2.02 2.01
N ASP A 110 37.13 -2.44 0.77
CA ASP A 110 37.55 -1.62 -0.35
C ASP A 110 36.70 -0.34 -0.27
N GLU A 111 37.36 0.79 -0.01
CA GLU A 111 36.80 2.10 -0.23
C GLU A 111 36.29 2.17 -1.66
N ILE A 112 34.99 1.95 -1.86
CA ILE A 112 34.33 2.34 -3.09
C ILE A 112 34.38 3.87 -3.10
N LYS A 113 35.46 4.40 -3.66
CA LYS A 113 35.51 5.81 -4.06
C LYS A 113 34.35 5.99 -5.04
N PRO A 114 33.34 6.81 -4.73
CA PRO A 114 32.29 7.09 -5.70
C PRO A 114 33.00 7.62 -6.95
N LYS A 115 32.79 6.95 -8.08
CA LYS A 115 33.18 7.51 -9.38
C LYS A 115 32.32 8.75 -9.56
N VAL A 116 32.87 9.90 -9.15
CA VAL A 116 32.32 11.21 -9.48
C VAL A 116 32.19 11.24 -10.99
N ASN A 117 30.96 11.28 -11.48
CA ASN A 117 30.70 11.37 -12.90
C ASN A 117 31.25 12.74 -13.36
N PRO A 118 32.26 12.80 -14.25
CA PRO A 118 32.86 14.06 -14.70
C PRO A 118 31.91 14.95 -15.53
N GLY A 119 30.65 14.51 -15.72
CA GLY A 119 29.60 15.21 -16.47
C GLY A 119 28.98 16.42 -15.77
N TYR A 120 29.19 16.61 -14.46
CA TYR A 120 28.81 17.86 -13.82
C TYR A 120 29.79 18.97 -14.24
N ALA A 121 29.43 19.71 -15.29
CA ALA A 121 30.00 21.03 -15.51
C ALA A 121 29.70 21.87 -14.26
N SER A 122 30.69 21.99 -13.38
CA SER A 122 30.70 22.79 -12.14
C SER A 122 30.36 24.28 -12.31
N GLU A 123 29.98 24.71 -13.52
CA GLU A 123 29.56 26.06 -13.86
C GLU A 123 28.09 26.33 -13.51
N HIS A 124 27.27 25.31 -13.21
CA HIS A 124 25.84 25.47 -12.89
C HIS A 124 25.44 24.98 -11.48
N VAL A 125 26.40 24.52 -10.68
CA VAL A 125 26.18 24.27 -9.25
C VAL A 125 26.30 25.62 -8.54
N VAL A 126 25.17 26.20 -8.13
CA VAL A 126 25.19 27.28 -7.14
C VAL A 126 25.80 26.70 -5.87
N LYS A 127 27.07 27.02 -5.60
CA LYS A 127 27.68 26.78 -4.29
C LYS A 127 26.97 27.71 -3.30
N ILE A 128 25.97 27.19 -2.59
CA ILE A 128 25.39 27.88 -1.45
C ILE A 128 26.29 27.60 -0.25
N GLU A 129 27.41 28.32 -0.16
CA GLU A 129 28.06 28.57 1.11
C GLU A 129 27.27 29.71 1.77
N ASP A 130 26.42 29.38 2.75
CA ASP A 130 25.77 30.27 3.74
C ASP A 130 25.77 31.79 3.44
N ALA A 131 25.26 32.19 2.28
CA ALA A 131 25.20 33.57 1.84
C ALA A 131 23.84 33.82 1.21
N GLU A 132 23.16 34.81 1.78
CA GLU A 132 21.95 35.50 1.34
C GLU A 132 21.41 35.07 -0.02
N VAL A 133 20.15 34.62 -0.01
CA VAL A 133 19.26 34.46 -1.17
C VAL A 133 19.35 35.73 -2.02
N SER A 134 20.28 35.73 -2.97
CA SER A 134 20.59 36.85 -3.82
C SER A 134 19.92 36.61 -5.16
N LYS A 135 18.85 37.38 -5.36
CA LYS A 135 18.26 37.83 -6.64
C LYS A 135 18.34 36.85 -7.80
N GLU A 136 17.18 36.28 -8.12
CA GLU A 136 16.71 35.96 -9.48
C GLU A 136 17.82 35.80 -10.52
N VAL A 137 18.58 34.70 -10.45
CA VAL A 137 19.23 34.20 -11.64
C VAL A 137 18.10 33.60 -12.48
N GLU A 138 17.63 34.36 -13.46
CA GLU A 138 16.75 33.85 -14.52
C GLU A 138 17.46 32.66 -15.18
N VAL A 139 17.16 31.45 -14.72
CA VAL A 139 17.57 30.22 -15.39
C VAL A 139 16.88 30.24 -16.74
N LYS A 140 17.64 30.55 -17.80
CA LYS A 140 17.12 30.65 -19.16
C LYS A 140 16.78 29.25 -19.68
N TYR A 141 15.53 28.83 -19.51
CA TYR A 141 15.00 27.58 -20.07
C TYR A 141 14.91 27.71 -21.60
N LYS A 142 15.97 27.33 -22.32
CA LYS A 142 16.20 27.65 -23.75
C LYS A 142 15.02 27.37 -24.68
N ARG A 143 14.18 26.37 -24.37
CA ARG A 143 13.07 25.93 -25.25
C ARG A 143 11.67 26.17 -24.68
N ASN A 144 11.54 26.42 -23.37
CA ASN A 144 10.23 26.60 -22.70
C ASN A 144 9.79 28.07 -22.53
N LEU A 145 10.65 29.03 -22.91
CA LEU A 145 10.33 30.46 -22.89
C LEU A 145 9.49 30.92 -24.09
N THR A 146 9.30 30.06 -25.10
CA THR A 146 8.39 30.33 -26.22
C THR A 146 7.07 29.62 -25.93
N GLU A 147 6.01 30.40 -25.73
CA GLU A 147 4.67 29.86 -25.52
C GLU A 147 4.30 28.93 -26.68
N SER A 148 4.02 27.67 -26.34
CA SER A 148 3.64 26.68 -27.33
C SER A 148 2.27 27.05 -27.88
N LYS A 149 2.12 27.04 -29.20
CA LYS A 149 0.80 27.16 -29.85
C LYS A 149 0.00 25.86 -29.76
N VAL A 150 0.56 24.82 -29.12
CA VAL A 150 -0.08 23.51 -29.01
C VAL A 150 -1.17 23.55 -27.97
N ASN A 151 -2.35 23.13 -28.43
CA ASN A 151 -3.54 23.07 -27.61
C ASN A 151 -3.64 21.69 -26.94
N PHE A 152 -3.62 21.69 -25.60
CA PHE A 152 -3.81 20.50 -24.76
C PHE A 152 -5.25 20.36 -24.23
N ASP A 153 -6.27 20.97 -24.83
CA ASP A 153 -7.69 20.94 -24.41
C ASP A 153 -8.27 19.53 -24.25
N LYS A 154 -7.67 18.54 -24.93
CA LYS A 154 -8.07 17.13 -24.83
C LYS A 154 -7.40 16.38 -23.68
N PHE A 155 -6.40 16.97 -23.01
CA PHE A 155 -5.86 16.49 -21.75
C PHE A 155 -6.85 16.78 -20.62
N LYS A 156 -7.12 15.78 -19.79
CA LYS A 156 -8.02 15.94 -18.62
C LYS A 156 -7.46 15.22 -17.42
N VAL A 157 -7.47 15.88 -16.26
CA VAL A 157 -7.22 15.21 -14.98
C VAL A 157 -8.53 14.56 -14.53
N LEU A 158 -8.58 13.23 -14.53
CA LEU A 158 -9.76 12.46 -14.12
C LEU A 158 -9.78 12.25 -12.60
N LYS A 159 -8.61 11.99 -12.01
CA LYS A 159 -8.45 11.79 -10.57
C LYS A 159 -7.11 12.36 -10.10
N ASP A 160 -7.20 13.25 -9.12
CA ASP A 160 -6.08 13.82 -8.39
C ASP A 160 -6.52 14.00 -6.94
N THR A 161 -5.69 13.49 -6.01
CA THR A 161 -5.95 13.45 -4.57
C THR A 161 -5.32 14.62 -3.83
N SER A 162 -4.56 15.48 -4.53
CA SER A 162 -4.00 16.72 -3.99
C SER A 162 -5.12 17.58 -3.39
N ASN A 163 -4.94 18.02 -2.14
CA ASN A 163 -5.95 18.78 -1.37
C ASN A 163 -7.32 18.07 -1.26
N LYS A 164 -7.37 16.74 -1.35
CA LYS A 164 -8.59 15.94 -1.19
C LYS A 164 -8.39 14.74 -0.27
N SER A 165 -7.16 14.48 0.18
CA SER A 165 -6.82 13.38 1.09
C SER A 165 -6.44 13.91 2.47
N TYR A 166 -7.44 13.98 3.34
CA TYR A 166 -7.31 14.43 4.73
C TYR A 166 -7.57 13.27 5.70
N THR A 167 -6.81 13.22 6.78
CA THR A 167 -7.04 12.31 7.90
C THR A 167 -6.64 13.03 9.18
N SER A 168 -7.40 12.85 10.27
CA SER A 168 -6.97 13.32 11.59
C SER A 168 -6.04 12.32 12.27
N GLY A 169 -5.83 11.14 11.67
CA GLY A 169 -5.01 10.06 12.23
C GLY A 169 -5.70 9.31 13.37
N GLU A 170 -6.99 9.56 13.60
CA GLU A 170 -7.78 8.88 14.63
C GLU A 170 -8.16 7.46 14.19
N ILE A 171 -8.38 6.55 15.16
CA ILE A 171 -8.81 5.16 14.86
C ILE A 171 -10.07 5.11 13.99
N GLY A 172 -10.96 6.10 14.13
CA GLY A 172 -12.18 6.19 13.35
C GLY A 172 -11.88 6.29 11.86
N ASN A 173 -10.82 7.02 11.47
CA ASN A 173 -10.41 7.11 10.07
C ASN A 173 -9.85 5.78 9.55
N LEU A 174 -9.17 4.99 10.39
CA LEU A 174 -8.69 3.68 10.00
C LEU A 174 -9.84 2.69 9.78
N ILE A 175 -10.84 2.70 10.66
CA ILE A 175 -12.05 1.89 10.51
C ILE A 175 -12.80 2.28 9.24
N GLU A 176 -13.00 3.58 9.02
CA GLU A 176 -13.66 4.11 7.81
C GLU A 176 -12.89 3.73 6.54
N TYR A 177 -11.55 3.76 6.58
CA TYR A 177 -10.70 3.35 5.47
C TYR A 177 -10.93 1.90 5.05
N PHE A 178 -10.89 0.94 6.00
CA PHE A 178 -11.13 -0.47 5.68
C PHE A 178 -12.58 -0.75 5.27
N GLN A 179 -13.56 -0.07 5.88
CA GLN A 179 -14.96 -0.16 5.44
C GLN A 179 -15.14 0.39 4.02
N ASN A 180 -14.47 1.50 3.67
CA ASN A 180 -14.51 2.06 2.32
C ASN A 180 -13.84 1.13 1.30
N ARG A 181 -12.71 0.51 1.67
CA ARG A 181 -12.04 -0.53 0.88
C ARG A 181 -12.98 -1.69 0.59
N TYR A 182 -13.54 -2.30 1.64
CA TYR A 182 -14.49 -3.40 1.53
C TYR A 182 -15.65 -3.02 0.62
N LYS A 183 -16.32 -1.88 0.87
CA LYS A 183 -17.47 -1.43 0.09
C LYS A 183 -17.15 -1.20 -1.39
N LYS A 184 -15.98 -0.64 -1.72
CA LYS A 184 -15.59 -0.38 -3.12
C LYS A 184 -15.30 -1.67 -3.87
N LEU A 185 -14.52 -2.56 -3.25
CA LEU A 185 -14.13 -3.82 -3.88
C LEU A 185 -15.30 -4.80 -3.94
N SER A 186 -16.16 -4.83 -2.92
CA SER A 186 -17.41 -5.61 -2.95
C SER A 186 -18.35 -5.14 -4.07
N GLY A 187 -18.45 -3.83 -4.31
CA GLY A 187 -19.22 -3.28 -5.44
C GLY A 187 -18.67 -3.64 -6.83
N ILE A 188 -17.42 -4.10 -6.92
CA ILE A 188 -16.85 -4.68 -8.16
C ILE A 188 -17.18 -6.16 -8.22
N LEU A 189 -16.90 -6.90 -7.14
CA LEU A 189 -17.11 -8.34 -7.02
C LEU A 189 -18.58 -8.74 -7.19
N GLU A 190 -19.54 -7.98 -6.66
CA GLU A 190 -20.97 -8.30 -6.76
C GLU A 190 -21.48 -8.34 -8.22
N LYS A 191 -20.75 -7.71 -9.15
CA LYS A 191 -21.08 -7.72 -10.58
C LYS A 191 -20.59 -8.97 -11.30
N ARG A 192 -19.71 -9.76 -10.65
CA ARG A 192 -19.21 -11.03 -11.18
C ARG A 192 -20.36 -12.04 -11.24
N PRO A 193 -20.61 -12.71 -12.38
CA PRO A 193 -21.70 -13.67 -12.52
C PRO A 193 -21.77 -14.73 -11.41
N GLU A 194 -20.61 -15.18 -10.96
CA GLU A 194 -20.38 -16.19 -9.93
C GLU A 194 -20.87 -15.73 -8.54
N LEU A 195 -20.89 -14.41 -8.29
CA LEU A 195 -21.22 -13.82 -6.99
C LEU A 195 -22.61 -13.17 -6.97
N ARG A 196 -23.47 -13.40 -7.97
CA ARG A 196 -24.82 -12.78 -8.01
C ARG A 196 -25.69 -13.08 -6.80
N THR A 197 -25.48 -14.22 -6.15
CA THR A 197 -26.22 -14.67 -4.96
C THR A 197 -25.31 -14.71 -3.73
N TRP A 198 -24.36 -13.78 -3.63
CA TRP A 198 -23.53 -13.65 -2.45
C TRP A 198 -24.36 -13.27 -1.22
N GLN A 199 -23.86 -13.62 -0.04
CA GLN A 199 -24.53 -13.38 1.24
C GLN A 199 -23.54 -12.95 2.31
N LYS A 200 -24.04 -12.40 3.41
CA LYS A 200 -23.22 -12.05 4.58
C LYS A 200 -22.94 -13.26 5.44
N ILE A 201 -21.82 -13.22 6.17
CA ILE A 201 -21.42 -14.30 7.07
C ILE A 201 -22.50 -14.57 8.14
N ASN A 202 -23.14 -13.52 8.69
CA ASN A 202 -24.18 -13.69 9.69
C ASN A 202 -25.54 -14.20 9.15
N GLU A 203 -25.73 -14.22 7.82
CA GLU A 203 -26.93 -14.75 7.16
C GLU A 203 -26.84 -16.26 6.89
N ILE A 204 -25.64 -16.83 7.05
CA ILE A 204 -25.40 -18.26 6.82
C ILE A 204 -26.18 -19.09 7.85
N THR A 205 -27.07 -19.95 7.36
CA THR A 205 -27.85 -20.85 8.22
C THR A 205 -27.14 -22.19 8.47
N GLU A 206 -27.50 -22.89 9.54
CA GLU A 206 -26.90 -24.18 9.92
C GLU A 206 -27.02 -25.25 8.81
N ASN A 207 -28.13 -25.26 8.08
CA ASN A 207 -28.42 -26.24 7.04
C ASN A 207 -27.87 -25.85 5.66
N GLN A 208 -27.42 -24.61 5.50
CA GLN A 208 -26.84 -24.16 4.25
C GLN A 208 -25.46 -24.78 4.04
N THR A 209 -25.24 -25.36 2.86
CA THR A 209 -23.96 -25.99 2.50
C THR A 209 -23.15 -25.12 1.56
N ASP A 210 -23.77 -24.62 0.50
CA ASP A 210 -23.11 -23.78 -0.51
C ASP A 210 -23.10 -22.31 -0.09
N LEU A 211 -21.91 -21.71 -0.15
CA LEU A 211 -21.64 -20.36 0.30
C LEU A 211 -21.02 -19.55 -0.84
N ASN A 212 -21.62 -18.39 -1.12
CA ASN A 212 -21.05 -17.38 -2.01
C ASN A 212 -20.82 -16.14 -1.16
N LEU A 213 -19.57 -15.72 -1.00
CA LEU A 213 -19.18 -14.71 -0.02
C LEU A 213 -18.31 -13.65 -0.68
N ILE A 214 -18.40 -12.42 -0.16
CA ILE A 214 -17.45 -11.34 -0.43
C ILE A 214 -16.87 -10.91 0.90
N VAL A 215 -15.57 -11.09 1.07
CA VAL A 215 -14.89 -11.04 2.36
C VAL A 215 -13.53 -10.37 2.25
N MET A 216 -13.05 -9.80 3.34
CA MET A 216 -11.68 -9.32 3.50
C MET A 216 -10.84 -10.38 4.20
N ILE A 217 -9.60 -10.57 3.74
CA ILE A 217 -8.67 -11.54 4.34
C ILE A 217 -8.01 -10.93 5.57
N THR A 218 -8.13 -11.60 6.71
CA THR A 218 -7.48 -11.18 7.96
C THR A 218 -6.17 -11.92 8.18
N ASP A 219 -6.11 -13.22 7.84
CA ASP A 219 -4.90 -14.03 7.96
C ASP A 219 -4.82 -15.14 6.90
N ILE A 220 -3.60 -15.54 6.56
CA ILE A 220 -3.32 -16.61 5.61
C ILE A 220 -2.23 -17.48 6.20
N ARG A 221 -2.49 -18.79 6.35
CA ARG A 221 -1.48 -19.74 6.83
C ARG A 221 -1.53 -21.06 6.08
N SER A 222 -0.35 -21.58 5.74
CA SER A 222 -0.19 -22.95 5.26
C SER A 222 -0.17 -23.93 6.43
N THR A 223 -0.88 -25.04 6.31
CA THR A 223 -0.87 -26.14 7.29
C THR A 223 0.30 -27.09 7.03
N LYS A 224 0.69 -27.88 8.05
CA LYS A 224 1.72 -28.92 7.91
C LYS A 224 1.42 -29.96 6.81
N ASN A 225 0.13 -30.15 6.52
CA ASN A 225 -0.33 -31.14 5.54
C ASN A 225 -0.47 -30.56 4.11
N GLY A 226 -0.09 -29.28 3.90
CA GLY A 226 -0.09 -28.63 2.59
C GLY A 226 -1.38 -27.90 2.19
N HIS A 227 -2.42 -27.92 3.05
CA HIS A 227 -3.62 -27.09 2.86
C HIS A 227 -3.32 -25.63 3.21
N TYR A 228 -4.11 -24.70 2.66
CA TYR A 228 -4.14 -23.31 3.14
C TYR A 228 -5.37 -23.09 4.00
N LEU A 229 -5.20 -22.37 5.10
CA LEU A 229 -6.26 -21.89 5.96
C LEU A 229 -6.25 -20.37 5.92
N ILE A 230 -7.34 -19.81 5.42
CA ILE A 230 -7.52 -18.37 5.20
C ILE A 230 -8.60 -17.92 6.18
N GLU A 231 -8.24 -17.01 7.09
CA GLU A 231 -9.21 -16.36 7.96
C GLU A 231 -9.78 -15.16 7.21
N VAL A 232 -11.10 -15.08 7.13
CA VAL A 232 -11.78 -14.01 6.41
C VAL A 232 -12.86 -13.37 7.27
N GLU A 233 -13.17 -12.10 6.99
CA GLU A 233 -14.24 -11.36 7.65
C GLU A 233 -15.06 -10.50 6.69
N ASP A 234 -16.28 -10.18 7.09
CA ASP A 234 -17.07 -9.08 6.56
C ASP A 234 -17.51 -8.15 7.70
N ASP A 235 -18.38 -7.18 7.41
CA ASP A 235 -18.91 -6.27 8.42
C ASP A 235 -19.86 -6.94 9.44
N THR A 236 -20.17 -8.22 9.27
CA THR A 236 -21.13 -8.98 10.09
C THR A 236 -20.50 -10.11 10.91
N GLY A 237 -19.40 -10.70 10.44
CA GLY A 237 -18.77 -11.84 11.10
C GLY A 237 -17.43 -12.23 10.48
N SER A 238 -16.87 -13.33 10.99
CA SER A 238 -15.65 -13.95 10.47
C SER A 238 -15.86 -15.44 10.27
N MET A 239 -15.09 -16.04 9.37
CA MET A 239 -15.17 -17.47 9.09
C MET A 239 -13.83 -17.99 8.54
N PRO A 240 -13.39 -19.19 8.93
CA PRO A 240 -12.22 -19.83 8.33
C PRO A 240 -12.56 -20.53 7.00
N ILE A 241 -11.73 -20.33 5.98
CA ILE A 241 -11.80 -20.98 4.67
C ILE A 241 -10.60 -21.91 4.48
N LEU A 242 -10.84 -23.20 4.21
CA LEU A 242 -9.80 -24.17 3.87
C LEU A 242 -9.68 -24.33 2.35
N VAL A 243 -8.50 -24.11 1.81
CA VAL A 243 -8.16 -24.52 0.44
C VAL A 243 -7.50 -25.89 0.49
N SER A 244 -8.08 -26.87 -0.21
CA SER A 244 -7.53 -28.22 -0.24
C SER A 244 -6.21 -28.28 -1.00
N LYS A 245 -5.24 -29.03 -0.46
CA LYS A 245 -3.97 -29.33 -1.12
C LYS A 245 -4.15 -30.09 -2.43
N ASP A 246 -5.27 -30.79 -2.57
CA ASP A 246 -5.56 -31.63 -3.74
C ASP A 246 -6.09 -30.81 -4.93
N ASN A 247 -6.33 -29.50 -4.75
CA ASN A 247 -6.70 -28.58 -5.81
C ASN A 247 -5.52 -27.65 -6.14
N ASP A 248 -4.67 -28.08 -7.09
CA ASP A 248 -3.47 -27.36 -7.50
C ASP A 248 -3.75 -25.92 -8.00
N GLU A 249 -4.90 -25.69 -8.64
CA GLU A 249 -5.30 -24.38 -9.13
C GLU A 249 -5.59 -23.42 -7.97
N LEU A 250 -6.40 -23.85 -7.01
CA LEU A 250 -6.69 -23.04 -5.83
C LEU A 250 -5.47 -22.85 -4.93
N ILE A 251 -4.56 -23.83 -4.86
CA ILE A 251 -3.30 -23.68 -4.12
C ILE A 251 -2.42 -22.61 -4.78
N ARG A 252 -2.36 -22.55 -6.11
CA ARG A 252 -1.64 -21.48 -6.82
C ARG A 252 -2.29 -20.12 -6.58
N ALA A 253 -3.62 -20.04 -6.63
CA ALA A 253 -4.34 -18.79 -6.32
C ALA A 253 -4.11 -18.35 -4.86
N ALA A 254 -4.22 -19.27 -3.90
CA ALA A 254 -4.04 -19.00 -2.47
C ALA A 254 -2.63 -18.50 -2.10
N ARG A 255 -1.60 -18.87 -2.88
CA ARG A 255 -0.22 -18.36 -2.69
C ARG A 255 -0.05 -16.89 -3.03
N ASN A 256 -0.91 -16.35 -3.89
CA ASN A 256 -0.85 -14.96 -4.34
C ASN A 256 -1.76 -14.05 -3.52
N LEU A 257 -2.60 -14.60 -2.64
CA LEU A 257 -3.46 -13.82 -1.77
C LEU A 257 -2.65 -12.99 -0.77
N MET A 258 -3.17 -11.81 -0.46
CA MET A 258 -2.57 -10.91 0.52
C MET A 258 -3.53 -10.61 1.68
N ARG A 259 -2.99 -10.30 2.86
CA ARG A 259 -3.80 -9.77 3.96
C ARG A 259 -4.43 -8.44 3.54
N ASP A 260 -5.59 -8.14 4.10
CA ASP A 260 -6.41 -6.95 3.84
C ASP A 260 -6.97 -6.83 2.41
N GLU A 261 -6.81 -7.87 1.59
CA GLU A 261 -7.41 -8.01 0.27
C GLU A 261 -8.89 -8.37 0.40
N VAL A 262 -9.72 -7.89 -0.53
CA VAL A 262 -11.15 -8.22 -0.60
C VAL A 262 -11.39 -9.13 -1.79
N ILE A 263 -11.87 -10.34 -1.51
CA ILE A 263 -12.05 -11.40 -2.49
C ILE A 263 -13.48 -11.93 -2.46
N GLY A 264 -13.89 -12.51 -3.58
CA GLY A 264 -15.04 -13.39 -3.65
C GLY A 264 -14.63 -14.83 -3.34
N VAL A 265 -15.46 -15.56 -2.60
CA VAL A 265 -15.21 -16.96 -2.25
C VAL A 265 -16.46 -17.78 -2.53
N ILE A 266 -16.32 -18.82 -3.34
CA ILE A 266 -17.30 -19.91 -3.40
C ILE A 266 -16.77 -21.02 -2.50
N ALA A 267 -17.54 -21.42 -1.50
CA ALA A 267 -17.15 -22.43 -0.54
C ALA A 267 -18.31 -23.37 -0.19
N GLN A 268 -17.96 -24.50 0.40
CA GLN A 268 -18.92 -25.47 0.92
C GLN A 268 -18.65 -25.76 2.39
N LYS A 269 -19.67 -25.60 3.24
CA LYS A 269 -19.62 -26.03 4.64
C LYS A 269 -20.45 -27.31 4.83
N ARG A 270 -20.16 -28.05 5.91
CA ARG A 270 -20.93 -29.24 6.29
C ARG A 270 -22.27 -28.82 6.92
N ALA A 271 -23.33 -29.56 6.64
CA ALA A 271 -24.65 -29.31 7.22
C ALA A 271 -24.72 -29.69 8.71
N GLY A 272 -25.56 -28.99 9.47
CA GLY A 272 -25.91 -29.36 10.86
C GLY A 272 -24.87 -28.99 11.91
N GLN A 273 -23.91 -28.13 11.58
CA GLN A 273 -23.02 -27.52 12.55
C GLN A 273 -23.44 -26.05 12.73
N SER A 274 -23.26 -25.50 13.94
CA SER A 274 -23.80 -24.18 14.32
C SER A 274 -22.77 -23.08 14.62
N GLU A 275 -21.50 -23.40 14.94
CA GLU A 275 -20.49 -22.37 15.30
C GLU A 275 -19.11 -22.61 14.65
N ASN A 276 -18.46 -21.54 14.18
CA ASN A 276 -17.10 -21.47 13.65
C ASN A 276 -16.71 -22.55 12.61
N GLN A 277 -17.62 -22.83 11.68
CA GLN A 277 -17.38 -23.85 10.66
C GLN A 277 -16.37 -23.41 9.62
N LEU A 278 -15.32 -24.19 9.56
CA LEU A 278 -14.45 -24.29 8.41
C LEU A 278 -15.27 -24.58 7.15
N ALA A 279 -15.23 -23.66 6.19
CA ALA A 279 -15.78 -23.89 4.85
C ALA A 279 -14.66 -24.32 3.89
N ILE A 280 -14.92 -25.28 3.01
CA ILE A 280 -13.98 -25.75 2.01
C ILE A 280 -14.12 -24.92 0.75
N CYS A 281 -13.06 -24.20 0.38
CA CYS A 281 -12.99 -23.39 -0.82
C CYS A 281 -13.19 -24.24 -2.07
N GLN A 282 -14.10 -23.81 -2.94
CA GLN A 282 -14.33 -24.36 -4.27
C GLN A 282 -13.84 -23.41 -5.35
N ASN A 283 -13.90 -22.09 -5.11
CA ASN A 283 -13.37 -21.08 -6.02
C ASN A 283 -12.95 -19.80 -5.28
N LEU A 284 -11.87 -19.17 -5.77
CA LEU A 284 -11.43 -17.84 -5.36
C LEU A 284 -11.68 -16.89 -6.54
N ILE A 285 -12.27 -15.73 -6.27
CA ILE A 285 -12.69 -14.77 -7.30
C ILE A 285 -12.10 -13.41 -6.97
N ASP A 286 -11.23 -12.92 -7.83
CA ASP A 286 -10.69 -11.56 -7.73
C ASP A 286 -11.70 -10.53 -8.23
N PRO A 287 -11.61 -9.26 -7.79
CA PRO A 287 -12.40 -8.18 -8.37
C PRO A 287 -12.26 -8.09 -9.89
N ASP A 288 -11.06 -8.40 -10.40
CA ASP A 288 -10.66 -8.41 -11.81
C ASP A 288 -10.96 -7.08 -12.56
N VAL A 289 -10.54 -6.97 -13.81
CA VAL A 289 -10.78 -5.82 -14.66
C VAL A 289 -11.67 -6.21 -15.86
N PRO A 290 -12.70 -5.41 -16.20
CA PRO A 290 -13.47 -5.68 -17.39
C PRO A 290 -12.60 -5.50 -18.63
N ARG A 291 -12.81 -6.35 -19.64
CA ARG A 291 -12.20 -6.15 -20.96
C ARG A 291 -12.70 -4.83 -21.54
N LYS A 292 -11.77 -3.91 -21.82
CA LYS A 292 -12.04 -2.66 -22.55
C LYS A 292 -11.56 -2.81 -24.00
N ASP A 293 -12.29 -2.21 -24.93
CA ASP A 293 -11.85 -2.15 -26.33
C ASP A 293 -10.58 -1.31 -26.45
N ARG A 294 -9.72 -1.70 -27.39
CA ARG A 294 -8.49 -0.94 -27.67
C ARG A 294 -8.87 0.42 -28.25
N LYS A 295 -8.31 1.48 -27.67
CA LYS A 295 -8.40 2.82 -28.22
C LYS A 295 -7.23 3.10 -29.16
N GLU A 296 -7.54 3.50 -30.38
CA GLU A 296 -6.53 3.99 -31.32
C GLU A 296 -6.25 5.48 -31.05
N VAL A 297 -4.95 5.81 -31.01
CA VAL A 297 -4.44 7.18 -30.83
C VAL A 297 -3.34 7.43 -31.86
N ASP A 298 -3.23 8.67 -32.32
CA ASP A 298 -2.31 9.12 -33.37
C ASP A 298 -1.06 9.83 -32.83
N PHE A 299 -0.78 9.71 -31.52
CA PHE A 299 0.37 10.34 -30.86
C PHE A 299 1.18 9.35 -30.01
N GLY A 300 2.45 9.67 -29.78
CA GLY A 300 3.33 8.98 -28.85
C GLY A 300 3.20 9.52 -27.42
N THR A 301 3.32 8.62 -26.44
CA THR A 301 3.47 8.97 -25.01
C THR A 301 4.73 8.32 -24.47
N VAL A 302 5.55 9.09 -23.76
CA VAL A 302 6.74 8.59 -23.07
C VAL A 302 6.44 8.39 -21.60
N PHE A 303 6.81 7.22 -21.07
CA PHE A 303 6.70 6.89 -19.64
C PHE A 303 8.10 6.77 -19.05
N THR A 304 8.37 7.51 -17.99
CA THR A 304 9.60 7.45 -17.20
C THR A 304 9.25 7.57 -15.71
N SER A 305 10.19 7.22 -14.85
CA SER A 305 10.15 7.37 -13.39
C SER A 305 11.59 7.27 -12.89
N ASP A 306 11.82 7.49 -11.59
CA ASP A 306 13.09 7.17 -10.92
C ASP A 306 14.29 7.85 -11.61
N ILE A 307 14.14 9.13 -11.91
CA ILE A 307 15.20 9.92 -12.54
C ILE A 307 16.27 10.27 -11.50
N HIS A 308 15.88 10.47 -10.23
CA HIS A 308 16.80 10.69 -9.10
C HIS A 308 17.81 11.82 -9.32
N ILE A 309 17.34 12.95 -9.85
CA ILE A 309 18.18 14.15 -10.04
C ILE A 309 18.69 14.64 -8.68
N GLY A 310 20.00 14.88 -8.59
CA GLY A 310 20.70 15.18 -7.35
C GLY A 310 21.54 14.02 -6.80
N SER A 311 21.29 12.80 -7.26
CA SER A 311 22.14 11.64 -6.96
C SER A 311 23.50 11.75 -7.66
N SER A 312 24.56 11.26 -7.02
CA SER A 312 25.86 11.05 -7.67
C SER A 312 25.84 9.93 -8.71
N THR A 313 24.80 9.09 -8.70
CA THR A 313 24.60 7.98 -9.65
C THR A 313 23.72 8.35 -10.84
N PHE A 314 23.14 9.55 -10.85
CA PHE A 314 22.30 10.04 -11.94
C PHE A 314 23.05 10.01 -13.28
N LEU A 315 22.41 9.42 -14.30
CA LEU A 315 22.96 9.26 -15.65
C LEU A 315 22.71 10.50 -16.50
N GLU A 316 23.28 11.64 -16.11
CA GLU A 316 23.05 12.94 -16.77
C GLU A 316 23.27 12.90 -18.29
N ASP A 317 24.40 12.35 -18.74
CA ASP A 317 24.70 12.23 -20.18
C ASP A 317 23.63 11.44 -20.95
N ALA A 318 23.05 10.42 -20.33
CA ALA A 318 21.99 9.64 -20.94
C ALA A 318 20.68 10.45 -20.99
N PHE A 319 20.35 11.14 -19.89
CA PHE A 319 19.17 12.01 -19.83
C PHE A 319 19.26 13.16 -20.84
N VAL A 320 20.43 13.80 -20.98
CA VAL A 320 20.68 14.86 -21.97
C VAL A 320 20.59 14.34 -23.41
N ARG A 321 21.04 13.11 -23.69
CA ARG A 321 20.81 12.50 -25.02
C ARG A 321 19.33 12.20 -25.25
N PHE A 322 18.62 11.77 -24.21
CA PHE A 322 17.19 11.53 -24.25
C PHE A 322 16.39 12.82 -24.50
N THR A 323 16.74 13.94 -23.85
CA THR A 323 16.11 15.24 -24.15
C THR A 323 16.42 15.69 -25.58
N LYS A 324 17.66 15.54 -26.06
CA LYS A 324 18.00 15.80 -27.47
C LYS A 324 17.19 14.93 -28.43
N TRP A 325 16.95 13.66 -28.10
CA TRP A 325 16.10 12.78 -28.90
C TRP A 325 14.64 13.27 -28.93
N LEU A 326 14.04 13.57 -27.76
CA LEU A 326 12.69 14.15 -27.68
C LEU A 326 12.55 15.45 -28.49
N ASN A 327 13.62 16.21 -28.58
CA ASN A 327 13.70 17.44 -29.33
C ASN A 327 13.94 17.24 -30.84
N GLY A 328 14.14 16.00 -31.31
CA GLY A 328 14.44 15.68 -32.70
C GLY A 328 15.89 15.96 -33.12
N ASP A 329 16.79 16.24 -32.17
CA ASP A 329 18.20 16.60 -32.43
C ASP A 329 19.16 15.40 -32.32
N TYR A 330 18.66 14.19 -32.06
CA TYR A 330 19.48 13.00 -31.83
C TYR A 330 18.78 11.72 -32.29
N GLY A 331 19.54 10.75 -32.78
CA GLY A 331 19.05 9.45 -33.27
C GLY A 331 18.96 9.33 -34.80
N SER A 332 18.56 8.15 -35.29
CA SER A 332 18.27 7.88 -36.70
C SER A 332 17.03 8.64 -37.20
N GLU A 333 16.76 8.62 -38.51
CA GLU A 333 15.56 9.26 -39.08
C GLU A 333 14.27 8.70 -38.48
N GLU A 334 14.14 7.37 -38.41
CA GLU A 334 13.00 6.68 -37.78
C GLU A 334 12.85 7.04 -36.29
N GLN A 335 13.96 7.13 -35.55
CA GLN A 335 13.93 7.52 -34.14
C GLN A 335 13.48 8.96 -33.96
N ARG A 336 13.90 9.88 -34.84
CA ARG A 336 13.46 11.28 -34.81
C ARG A 336 12.00 11.42 -35.22
N GLU A 337 11.53 10.63 -36.18
CA GLU A 337 10.10 10.60 -36.55
C GLU A 337 9.23 10.15 -35.36
N MET A 338 9.67 9.10 -34.65
CA MET A 338 9.02 8.67 -33.41
C MET A 338 9.01 9.78 -32.35
N ALA A 339 10.15 10.44 -32.11
CA ALA A 339 10.24 11.56 -31.17
C ALA A 339 9.30 12.71 -31.54
N ASN A 340 9.25 13.05 -32.84
CA ASN A 340 8.40 14.12 -33.34
C ASN A 340 6.91 13.85 -33.10
N ASN A 341 6.50 12.59 -33.06
CA ASN A 341 5.13 12.19 -32.75
C ASN A 341 4.78 12.21 -31.24
N VAL A 342 5.75 12.41 -30.34
CA VAL A 342 5.49 12.43 -28.89
C VAL A 342 4.70 13.69 -28.50
N LYS A 343 3.55 13.51 -27.87
CA LYS A 343 2.71 14.61 -27.36
C LYS A 343 2.69 14.71 -25.83
N TYR A 344 2.92 13.59 -25.16
CA TYR A 344 2.86 13.49 -23.70
C TYR A 344 4.10 12.80 -23.14
N MET A 345 4.55 13.27 -21.98
CA MET A 345 5.57 12.61 -21.18
C MET A 345 5.07 12.49 -19.74
N ILE A 346 5.18 11.30 -19.15
CA ILE A 346 4.82 11.04 -17.76
C ILE A 346 6.09 10.72 -16.98
N ILE A 347 6.28 11.41 -15.86
CA ILE A 347 7.29 11.14 -14.84
C ILE A 347 6.56 10.60 -13.60
N GLY A 348 6.55 9.27 -13.47
CA GLY A 348 5.81 8.50 -12.48
C GLY A 348 6.49 8.38 -11.11
N GLY A 349 6.93 9.50 -10.53
CA GLY A 349 7.62 9.52 -9.24
C GLY A 349 9.14 9.60 -9.35
N ASP A 350 9.74 10.06 -8.25
CA ASP A 350 11.18 10.14 -8.00
C ASP A 350 11.93 10.89 -9.09
N ILE A 351 11.46 12.12 -9.38
CA ILE A 351 12.18 13.02 -10.28
C ILE A 351 13.50 13.52 -9.65
N VAL A 352 13.53 13.67 -8.33
CA VAL A 352 14.72 14.03 -7.55
C VAL A 352 15.08 12.94 -6.55
N ASP A 353 16.33 12.90 -6.10
CA ASP A 353 16.83 11.88 -5.15
C ASP A 353 16.41 12.17 -3.70
N GLY A 354 15.91 13.36 -3.41
CA GLY A 354 15.44 13.74 -2.08
C GLY A 354 16.56 14.02 -1.08
N ILE A 355 16.18 14.33 0.16
CA ILE A 355 17.10 14.57 1.28
C ILE A 355 16.63 13.78 2.50
N GLY A 356 17.51 12.96 3.07
CA GLY A 356 17.23 12.19 4.28
C GLY A 356 16.27 11.02 4.08
N VAL A 357 16.22 10.45 2.87
CA VAL A 357 15.33 9.34 2.50
C VAL A 357 15.78 8.03 3.16
N TYR A 358 17.09 7.78 3.24
CA TYR A 358 17.68 6.59 3.88
C TYR A 358 19.01 6.91 4.59
N PRO A 359 19.49 6.05 5.51
CA PRO A 359 20.74 6.29 6.25
C PRO A 359 21.97 6.44 5.35
N ASN A 360 22.83 7.43 5.62
CA ASN A 360 24.04 7.77 4.85
C ASN A 360 23.81 8.29 3.42
N GLN A 361 22.58 8.65 3.04
CA GLN A 361 22.28 9.20 1.72
C GLN A 361 23.14 10.44 1.38
N ASP A 362 23.52 11.24 2.38
CA ASP A 362 24.35 12.45 2.21
C ASP A 362 25.72 12.21 1.55
N LYS A 363 26.22 10.96 1.56
CA LYS A 363 27.46 10.55 0.89
C LYS A 363 27.25 10.23 -0.59
N GLU A 364 26.01 9.96 -0.99
CA GLU A 364 25.61 9.57 -2.34
C GLU A 364 24.95 10.74 -3.10
N LEU A 365 24.68 11.87 -2.42
CA LEU A 365 24.13 13.08 -3.03
C LEU A 365 25.22 13.95 -3.66
N ALA A 366 25.06 14.24 -4.94
CA ALA A 366 25.78 15.31 -5.64
C ALA A 366 25.21 16.69 -5.27
N ILE A 367 23.88 16.79 -5.08
CA ILE A 367 23.19 18.02 -4.68
C ILE A 367 22.51 17.77 -3.32
N LYS A 368 22.97 18.47 -2.27
CA LYS A 368 22.54 18.26 -0.87
C LYS A 368 21.40 19.18 -0.41
N ASP A 369 20.81 19.94 -1.33
CA ASP A 369 19.66 20.80 -1.06
C ASP A 369 18.48 20.38 -1.94
N ILE A 370 17.31 20.18 -1.33
CA ILE A 370 16.11 19.69 -2.03
C ILE A 370 15.59 20.67 -3.07
N THR A 371 15.66 21.98 -2.80
CA THR A 371 15.21 23.01 -3.74
C THR A 371 16.16 23.05 -4.94
N ALA A 372 17.47 22.96 -4.69
CA ALA A 372 18.47 22.88 -5.75
C ALA A 372 18.32 21.63 -6.63
N GLN A 373 17.91 20.48 -6.07
CA GLN A 373 17.57 19.30 -6.88
C GLN A 373 16.40 19.56 -7.83
N TYR A 374 15.33 20.21 -7.34
CA TYR A 374 14.19 20.58 -8.19
C TYR A 374 14.52 21.68 -9.20
N ASP A 375 15.40 22.63 -8.87
CA ASP A 375 15.89 23.64 -9.80
C ASP A 375 16.70 23.01 -10.93
N GLU A 376 17.53 22.02 -10.61
CA GLU A 376 18.28 21.25 -11.60
C GLU A 376 17.35 20.37 -12.47
N ALA A 377 16.33 19.77 -11.86
CA ALA A 377 15.27 19.09 -12.60
C ALA A 377 14.56 20.05 -13.57
N ALA A 378 14.27 21.29 -13.15
CA ALA A 378 13.70 22.30 -14.03
C ALA A 378 14.62 22.69 -15.18
N ARG A 379 15.94 22.75 -14.95
CA ARG A 379 16.94 23.03 -16.00
C ARG A 379 16.91 21.93 -17.08
N LEU A 380 16.89 20.67 -16.67
CA LEU A 380 16.92 19.51 -17.56
C LEU A 380 15.57 19.31 -18.28
N VAL A 381 14.47 19.32 -17.54
CA VAL A 381 13.10 19.16 -18.09
C VAL A 381 12.71 20.37 -18.95
N GLY A 382 13.15 21.58 -18.58
CA GLY A 382 12.89 22.81 -19.33
C GLY A 382 13.58 22.90 -20.70
N ASP A 383 14.51 21.98 -21.01
CA ASP A 383 15.11 21.87 -22.35
C ASP A 383 14.27 21.01 -23.31
N ILE A 384 13.24 20.32 -22.81
CA ILE A 384 12.29 19.56 -23.65
C ILE A 384 11.39 20.55 -24.40
N ARG A 385 11.13 20.27 -25.68
CA ARG A 385 10.26 21.04 -26.56
C ARG A 385 8.87 21.29 -25.93
N SER A 386 8.37 22.50 -26.11
CA SER A 386 7.19 23.02 -25.40
C SER A 386 5.85 22.46 -25.90
N ASP A 387 5.83 21.72 -27.00
CA ASP A 387 4.68 20.99 -27.55
C ASP A 387 4.44 19.61 -26.91
N ILE A 388 5.31 19.16 -25.99
CA ILE A 388 5.07 17.99 -25.15
C ILE A 388 4.48 18.44 -23.81
N LYS A 389 3.30 17.94 -23.42
CA LYS A 389 2.77 18.12 -22.05
C LYS A 389 3.43 17.09 -21.12
N ILE A 390 4.08 17.58 -20.09
CA ILE A 390 4.84 16.79 -19.12
C ILE A 390 4.01 16.69 -17.83
N ILE A 391 3.75 15.47 -17.38
CA ILE A 391 2.95 15.18 -16.18
C ILE A 391 3.88 14.55 -15.16
N ILE A 392 3.95 15.14 -13.97
CA ILE A 392 4.85 14.71 -12.90
C ILE A 392 4.01 14.33 -11.68
N THR A 393 4.18 13.10 -11.20
CA THR A 393 3.66 12.65 -9.90
C THR A 393 4.82 12.46 -8.93
N PRO A 394 4.62 12.65 -7.62
CA PRO A 394 5.67 12.37 -6.63
C PRO A 394 5.91 10.86 -6.45
N GLY A 395 7.12 10.50 -6.03
CA GLY A 395 7.44 9.19 -5.47
C GLY A 395 7.83 9.29 -3.98
N ASN A 396 8.58 8.30 -3.46
CA ASN A 396 9.00 8.32 -2.06
C ASN A 396 10.26 9.13 -1.77
N HIS A 397 11.05 9.53 -2.77
CA HIS A 397 12.19 10.45 -2.63
C HIS A 397 11.76 11.92 -2.77
N ASP A 398 10.65 12.18 -3.45
CA ASP A 398 10.11 13.52 -3.65
C ASP A 398 9.66 14.19 -2.36
N ALA A 399 9.68 15.53 -2.34
CA ALA A 399 9.25 16.38 -1.23
C ALA A 399 7.72 16.43 -1.05
N SER A 400 7.06 15.28 -1.05
CA SER A 400 5.66 15.08 -0.69
C SER A 400 5.55 14.37 0.66
N ARG A 401 4.32 14.08 1.10
CA ARG A 401 4.12 13.29 2.32
C ARG A 401 4.58 11.85 2.09
N VAL A 402 5.10 11.20 3.12
CA VAL A 402 5.64 9.83 3.04
C VAL A 402 4.53 8.79 2.83
N ALA A 403 3.32 9.04 3.34
CA ALA A 403 2.20 8.11 3.26
C ALA A 403 1.36 8.31 1.98
N GLU A 404 0.93 7.21 1.37
CA GLU A 404 0.04 7.25 0.23
C GLU A 404 -1.44 7.52 0.63
N PRO A 405 -2.24 8.13 -0.25
CA PRO A 405 -1.84 8.74 -1.53
C PRO A 405 -0.98 9.99 -1.29
N GLN A 406 0.02 10.29 -2.10
CA GLN A 406 0.86 11.47 -1.91
C GLN A 406 0.30 12.64 -2.74
N PRO A 407 0.03 13.83 -2.15
CA PRO A 407 -0.36 15.00 -2.94
C PRO A 407 0.79 15.42 -3.86
N ALA A 408 0.47 16.19 -4.90
CA ALA A 408 1.47 16.84 -5.76
C ALA A 408 2.57 17.52 -4.94
N VAL A 409 3.81 17.50 -5.44
CA VAL A 409 4.95 18.17 -4.79
C VAL A 409 4.60 19.64 -4.58
N PRO A 410 4.67 20.17 -3.35
CA PRO A 410 4.34 21.57 -3.07
C PRO A 410 5.20 22.55 -3.87
N GLU A 411 4.57 23.59 -4.42
CA GLU A 411 5.24 24.62 -5.23
C GLU A 411 6.41 25.29 -4.50
N LYS A 412 6.35 25.41 -3.17
CA LYS A 412 7.44 25.98 -2.36
C LYS A 412 8.78 25.24 -2.52
N TYR A 413 8.77 23.97 -2.91
CA TYR A 413 9.98 23.17 -3.16
C TYR A 413 10.32 23.12 -4.65
N ALA A 414 9.30 22.95 -5.51
CA ALA A 414 9.49 22.73 -6.95
C ALA A 414 9.18 23.98 -7.81
N LYS A 415 9.35 25.18 -7.26
CA LYS A 415 8.93 26.45 -7.89
C LYS A 415 9.40 26.60 -9.33
N SER A 416 10.64 26.21 -9.62
CA SER A 416 11.22 26.31 -10.97
C SER A 416 10.55 25.36 -11.97
N LEU A 417 10.11 24.17 -11.56
CA LEU A 417 9.34 23.27 -12.42
C LEU A 417 7.91 23.80 -12.66
N TYR A 418 7.27 24.39 -11.65
CA TYR A 418 5.93 24.99 -11.79
C TYR A 418 5.91 26.21 -12.72
N LYS A 419 7.05 26.87 -12.96
CA LYS A 419 7.17 27.96 -13.93
C LYS A 419 7.19 27.49 -15.38
N LEU A 420 7.37 26.20 -15.65
CA LEU A 420 7.39 25.66 -17.01
C LEU A 420 5.95 25.56 -17.55
N ASN A 421 5.71 26.11 -18.75
CA ASN A 421 4.36 26.27 -19.31
C ASN A 421 3.68 24.95 -19.67
N ASN A 422 4.46 23.90 -19.90
CA ASN A 422 3.99 22.59 -20.34
C ASN A 422 4.07 21.50 -19.25
N VAL A 423 4.35 21.85 -18.00
CA VAL A 423 4.40 20.90 -16.88
C VAL A 423 3.08 20.88 -16.11
N GLU A 424 2.69 19.72 -15.59
CA GLU A 424 1.55 19.52 -14.70
C GLU A 424 1.97 18.63 -13.54
N PHE A 425 1.82 19.10 -12.30
CA PHE A 425 2.03 18.27 -11.12
C PHE A 425 0.70 17.66 -10.65
N LEU A 426 0.71 16.35 -10.39
CA LEU A 426 -0.46 15.61 -9.90
C LEU A 426 -0.11 14.75 -8.68
N SER A 427 -1.11 14.24 -7.97
CA SER A 427 -0.87 13.29 -6.89
C SER A 427 -0.37 11.93 -7.36
N ASN A 428 0.22 11.17 -6.44
CA ASN A 428 0.44 9.73 -6.56
C ASN A 428 -0.58 8.95 -5.68
N PRO A 429 -1.42 8.06 -6.24
CA PRO A 429 -1.69 7.88 -7.66
C PRO A 429 -2.52 9.04 -8.23
N SER A 430 -2.53 9.16 -9.56
CA SER A 430 -3.44 10.01 -10.32
C SER A 430 -3.97 9.28 -11.56
N THR A 431 -5.08 9.76 -12.11
CA THR A 431 -5.64 9.25 -13.36
C THR A 431 -5.87 10.41 -14.31
N VAL A 432 -5.37 10.29 -15.53
CA VAL A 432 -5.47 11.31 -16.57
C VAL A 432 -6.08 10.73 -17.84
N SER A 433 -6.64 11.61 -18.67
CA SER A 433 -7.08 11.31 -20.02
C SER A 433 -6.14 12.02 -20.99
N LEU A 434 -5.40 11.26 -21.78
CA LEU A 434 -4.53 11.75 -22.85
C LEU A 434 -5.29 11.61 -24.16
N ASP A 435 -5.96 12.66 -24.62
CA ASP A 435 -6.85 12.61 -25.80
C ASP A 435 -7.87 11.46 -25.75
N GLY A 436 -8.39 11.22 -24.54
CA GLY A 436 -9.36 10.16 -24.27
C GLY A 436 -8.74 8.78 -24.00
N LEU A 437 -7.42 8.61 -24.04
CA LEU A 437 -6.74 7.43 -23.50
C LEU A 437 -6.62 7.59 -21.97
N GLU A 438 -7.27 6.72 -21.20
CA GLU A 438 -7.20 6.76 -19.73
C GLU A 438 -5.89 6.12 -19.26
N VAL A 439 -5.13 6.86 -18.45
CA VAL A 439 -3.84 6.43 -17.91
C VAL A 439 -3.87 6.57 -16.39
N LEU A 440 -3.60 5.47 -15.68
CA LEU A 440 -3.32 5.46 -14.24
C LEU A 440 -1.82 5.64 -14.05
N ILE A 441 -1.44 6.64 -13.25
CA ILE A 441 -0.06 6.91 -12.86
C ILE A 441 0.04 6.60 -11.38
N TYR A 442 0.88 5.62 -11.03
CA TYR A 442 1.13 5.18 -9.67
C TYR A 442 2.61 4.82 -9.56
N HIS A 443 3.29 5.35 -8.54
CA HIS A 443 4.72 5.14 -8.35
C HIS A 443 5.04 3.67 -8.03
N GLY A 444 4.14 2.95 -7.34
CA GLY A 444 4.27 1.51 -7.15
C GLY A 444 5.09 1.10 -5.93
N ARG A 445 4.71 1.60 -4.75
CA ARG A 445 5.41 1.30 -3.49
C ARG A 445 5.20 -0.11 -2.96
#